data_AF-A0A966VZ97-F1
#
_entry.id   AF-A0A966VZ97-F1
#
_cell.length_a   1.000
_cell.length_b   1.000
_cell.length_c   1.000
_cell.angle_alpha   90.00
_cell.angle_beta   90.00
_cell.angle_gamma   90.00
#
_symmetry.space_group_name_H-M   'P 1'
#
loop_
_entity.id
_entity.type
_entity.pdbx_description
1 polymer ?
#
loop_
_entity_poly.entity_id
_entity_poly.type
_entity_poly.pdbx_seq_one_letter_code
_entity_poly.pdbx_strand_id
1 'polypeptide(L)'
;MVVAVTLLAGFASANIIAYRHAGAMLRFARAGERTPSPEKLTSLDKAKVLLTGVTLPRPENQRTPKDAGLDFQTIRFPGAKCIALEAWLISAATSPTKGMVVLFHGYGASKESLLAPAAEFHALGWDTLLVDFHGSGGSAGATTSVGWEEAEDVRAAFAEAAATTLAATAACFTRCSTLRDWFAKLMSMTLAG
;
A
#
# COMPACT_ATOMS: atom_id res chain seq x y z
N MET A 1 -7.78 -47.84 22.21
CA MET A 1 -7.28 -46.66 22.95
C MET A 1 -6.01 -46.07 22.32
N VAL A 2 -4.94 -46.85 22.14
CA VAL A 2 -3.67 -46.37 21.56
C VAL A 2 -3.84 -45.72 20.17
N VAL A 3 -4.51 -46.41 19.23
CA VAL A 3 -4.75 -45.89 17.87
C VAL A 3 -5.49 -44.54 17.88
N ALA A 4 -6.53 -44.41 18.71
CA ALA A 4 -7.30 -43.18 18.82
C ALA A 4 -6.47 -42.02 19.39
N VAL A 5 -5.65 -42.27 20.41
CA VAL A 5 -4.74 -41.28 21.00
C VAL A 5 -3.70 -40.83 19.97
N THR A 6 -3.11 -41.75 19.20
CA THR A 6 -2.14 -41.44 18.15
C THR A 6 -2.75 -40.56 17.05
N LEU A 7 -3.96 -40.89 16.59
CA LEU A 7 -4.64 -40.11 15.55
C LEU A 7 -4.98 -38.69 16.03
N LEU A 8 -5.49 -38.56 17.26
CA LEU A 8 -5.79 -37.26 17.86
C LEU A 8 -4.53 -36.40 18.03
N ALA A 9 -3.43 -36.99 18.51
CA ALA A 9 -2.16 -36.29 18.64
C ALA A 9 -1.62 -35.82 17.28
N GLY A 10 -1.73 -36.66 16.24
CA GLY A 10 -1.36 -36.30 14.87
C GLY A 10 -2.19 -35.14 14.33
N PHE A 11 -3.51 -35.19 14.48
CA PHE A 11 -4.42 -34.12 14.06
C PHE A 11 -4.12 -32.80 14.79
N ALA A 12 -3.95 -32.83 16.10
CA ALA A 12 -3.60 -31.64 16.89
C ALA A 12 -2.25 -31.04 16.43
N SER A 13 -1.25 -31.90 16.20
CA SER A 13 0.08 -31.46 15.74
C SER A 13 0.02 -30.79 14.37
N ALA A 14 -0.74 -31.36 13.42
CA ALA A 14 -0.93 -30.79 12.10
C ALA A 14 -1.60 -29.41 12.16
N ASN A 15 -2.62 -29.23 12.99
CA ASN A 15 -3.29 -27.94 13.18
C ASN A 15 -2.38 -26.90 13.83
N ILE A 16 -1.56 -27.28 14.81
CA ILE A 16 -0.57 -26.39 15.42
C ILE A 16 0.43 -25.92 14.38
N ILE A 17 0.95 -26.83 13.55
CA ILE A 17 1.89 -26.49 12.47
C ILE A 17 1.20 -25.53 11.50
N ALA A 18 0.00 -25.86 11.02
CA ALA A 18 -0.76 -24.99 10.11
C ALA A 18 -0.98 -23.59 10.68
N TYR A 19 -1.35 -23.48 11.96
CA TYR A 19 -1.51 -22.20 12.66
C TYR A 19 -0.21 -21.39 12.71
N ARG A 20 0.94 -22.05 12.99
CA ARG A 20 2.26 -21.39 12.99
C ARG A 20 2.64 -20.88 11.60
N HIS A 21 2.39 -21.68 10.55
CA HIS A 21 2.63 -21.26 9.17
C HIS A 21 1.78 -20.05 8.79
N ALA A 22 0.48 -20.07 9.11
CA ALA A 22 -0.40 -18.92 8.88
C ALA A 22 0.11 -17.68 9.63
N GLY A 23 0.44 -17.81 10.92
CA GLY A 23 0.98 -16.71 11.71
C GLY A 23 2.29 -16.13 11.14
N ALA A 24 3.17 -16.99 10.61
CA ALA A 24 4.42 -16.59 10.00
C ALA A 24 4.23 -15.84 8.66
N MET A 25 3.17 -16.15 7.92
CA MET A 25 2.81 -15.44 6.68
C MET A 25 2.17 -14.07 6.94
N LEU A 26 1.49 -13.90 8.08
CA LEU A 26 0.76 -12.66 8.42
C LEU A 26 1.62 -11.64 9.18
N ARG A 27 2.82 -12.02 9.62
CA ARG A 27 3.72 -11.19 10.44
C ARG A 27 5.05 -11.04 9.74
N PHE A 28 5.33 -9.83 9.29
CA PHE A 28 6.60 -9.51 8.66
C PHE A 28 7.71 -9.46 9.70
N ALA A 29 8.83 -10.11 9.40
CA ALA A 29 10.03 -10.05 10.22
C ALA A 29 10.64 -8.64 10.14
N ARG A 30 11.05 -8.10 11.30
CA ARG A 30 11.74 -6.81 11.39
C ARG A 30 13.14 -6.82 10.76
N ALA A 31 13.76 -8.00 10.68
CA ALA A 31 15.08 -8.22 10.10
C ALA A 31 15.21 -9.70 9.72
N GLY A 32 16.07 -10.00 8.74
CA GLY A 32 16.36 -11.35 8.26
C GLY A 32 16.12 -11.52 6.76
N GLU A 33 16.74 -12.53 6.18
CA GLU A 33 16.56 -12.86 4.77
C GLU A 33 15.25 -13.62 4.55
N ARG A 34 14.61 -13.38 3.41
CA ARG A 34 13.45 -14.14 2.97
C ARG A 34 13.85 -15.62 2.87
N THR A 35 13.04 -16.50 3.45
CA THR A 35 13.29 -17.94 3.35
C THR A 35 13.43 -18.32 1.87
N PRO A 36 14.59 -18.88 1.46
CA PRO A 36 14.83 -19.21 0.07
C PRO A 36 13.99 -20.40 -0.37
N SER A 37 13.90 -20.62 -1.68
CA SER A 37 13.17 -21.74 -2.25
C SER A 37 13.60 -23.08 -1.65
N PRO A 38 12.69 -24.06 -1.48
CA PRO A 38 12.99 -25.32 -0.80
C PRO A 38 14.21 -26.06 -1.38
N GLU A 39 14.48 -25.93 -2.67
CA GLU A 39 15.63 -26.56 -3.34
C GLU A 39 16.99 -26.11 -2.78
N LYS A 40 17.07 -24.88 -2.24
CA LYS A 40 18.31 -24.28 -1.71
C LYS A 40 18.51 -24.50 -0.21
N LEU A 41 17.53 -25.09 0.48
CA LEU A 41 17.57 -25.30 1.93
C LEU A 41 18.25 -26.63 2.28
N THR A 42 19.07 -26.60 3.34
CA THR A 42 19.58 -27.83 3.95
C THR A 42 18.44 -28.65 4.55
N SER A 43 18.64 -29.95 4.79
CA SER A 43 17.61 -30.80 5.39
C SER A 43 17.19 -30.34 6.79
N LEU A 44 18.11 -29.73 7.56
CA LEU A 44 17.82 -29.14 8.87
C LEU A 44 17.00 -27.85 8.73
N ASP A 45 17.32 -26.99 7.77
CA ASP A 45 16.55 -25.77 7.54
C ASP A 45 15.15 -26.08 7.02
N LYS A 46 15.00 -27.11 6.18
CA LYS A 46 13.69 -27.62 5.76
C LYS A 46 12.86 -28.10 6.94
N ALA A 47 13.44 -28.91 7.82
CA ALA A 47 12.76 -29.40 9.02
C ALA A 47 12.35 -28.22 9.93
N LYS A 48 13.23 -27.22 10.07
CA LYS A 48 12.94 -26.01 10.83
C LYS A 48 11.77 -25.23 10.21
N VAL A 49 11.85 -24.88 8.93
CA VAL A 49 10.78 -24.16 8.21
C VAL A 49 9.46 -24.92 8.27
N LEU A 50 9.49 -26.24 8.13
CA LEU A 50 8.29 -27.08 8.23
C LEU A 50 7.64 -27.01 9.62
N LEU A 51 8.42 -26.90 10.69
CA LEU A 51 7.91 -26.82 12.05
C LEU A 51 7.56 -25.39 12.50
N THR A 52 8.25 -24.38 11.98
CA THR A 52 8.17 -22.99 12.48
C THR A 52 7.47 -22.02 11.54
N GLY A 53 7.32 -22.35 10.26
CA GLY A 53 6.87 -21.42 9.23
C GLY A 53 8.01 -20.71 8.50
N VAL A 54 7.64 -19.96 7.47
CA VAL A 54 8.56 -19.15 6.64
C VAL A 54 8.91 -17.84 7.32
N THR A 55 10.08 -17.30 7.01
CA THR A 55 10.46 -15.92 7.35
C THR A 55 10.20 -15.03 6.15
N LEU A 56 9.28 -14.09 6.31
CA LEU A 56 8.98 -13.09 5.31
C LEU A 56 9.43 -11.71 5.84
N PRO A 57 10.54 -11.15 5.35
CA PRO A 57 10.91 -9.80 5.71
C PRO A 57 9.87 -8.82 5.19
N ARG A 58 9.75 -7.70 5.90
CA ARG A 58 8.95 -6.57 5.43
C ARG A 58 9.51 -6.11 4.07
N PRO A 59 8.66 -5.96 3.04
CA PRO A 59 9.11 -5.44 1.76
C PRO A 59 9.52 -3.97 1.91
N GLU A 60 10.57 -3.57 1.21
CA GLU A 60 11.12 -2.22 1.24
C GLU A 60 11.18 -1.64 -0.17
N ASN A 61 11.02 -0.32 -0.28
CA ASN A 61 11.17 0.38 -1.55
C ASN A 61 12.66 0.66 -1.79
N GLN A 62 13.25 0.00 -2.78
CA GLN A 62 14.62 0.20 -3.23
C GLN A 62 14.68 1.20 -4.40
N ARG A 63 13.59 1.33 -5.15
CA ARG A 63 13.42 2.32 -6.22
C ARG A 63 12.31 3.30 -5.91
N THR A 64 12.40 4.47 -6.52
CA THR A 64 11.45 5.56 -6.43
C THR A 64 10.96 5.95 -7.84
N PRO A 65 9.87 6.73 -7.96
CA PRO A 65 9.42 7.23 -9.26
C PRO A 65 10.49 8.05 -10.00
N LYS A 66 11.40 8.70 -9.26
CA LYS A 66 12.52 9.44 -9.84
C LYS A 66 13.48 8.56 -10.64
N ASP A 67 13.65 7.30 -10.25
CA ASP A 67 14.48 6.33 -10.99
C ASP A 67 13.85 5.96 -12.35
N ALA A 68 12.54 6.21 -12.52
CA ALA A 68 11.82 6.09 -13.77
C ALA A 68 11.65 7.45 -14.50
N GLY A 69 12.30 8.52 -14.02
CA GLY A 69 12.19 9.86 -14.60
C GLY A 69 10.87 10.58 -14.31
N LEU A 70 10.13 10.14 -13.28
CA LEU A 70 8.86 10.72 -12.88
C LEU A 70 9.03 11.63 -11.66
N ASP A 71 8.50 12.85 -11.75
CA ASP A 71 8.35 13.71 -10.58
C ASP A 71 7.22 13.19 -9.68
N PHE A 72 7.45 13.22 -8.38
CA PHE A 72 6.50 12.68 -7.41
C PHE A 72 6.55 13.42 -6.08
N GLN A 73 5.46 13.32 -5.33
CA GLN A 73 5.34 13.79 -3.95
C GLN A 73 5.05 12.61 -3.03
N THR A 74 5.79 12.51 -1.93
CA THR A 74 5.45 11.57 -0.86
C THR A 74 4.38 12.16 0.04
N ILE A 75 3.27 11.44 0.21
CA ILE A 75 2.19 11.81 1.13
C ILE A 75 2.04 10.76 2.22
N ARG A 76 1.57 11.18 3.39
CA ARG A 76 1.31 10.30 4.53
C ARG A 76 -0.02 10.61 5.17
N PHE A 77 -0.79 9.57 5.45
CA PHE A 77 -2.14 9.66 6.00
C PHE A 77 -2.44 8.45 6.88
N PRO A 78 -3.36 8.55 7.87
CA PRO A 78 -3.72 7.43 8.72
C PRO A 78 -4.60 6.43 7.97
N GLY A 79 -4.22 5.15 8.02
CA GLY A 79 -5.00 4.01 7.54
C GLY A 79 -5.70 3.26 8.67
N ALA A 80 -5.86 1.95 8.49
CA ALA A 80 -6.42 1.05 9.48
C ALA A 80 -5.72 1.20 10.84
N LYS A 81 -6.50 1.25 11.91
CA LYS A 81 -6.00 1.41 13.30
C LYS A 81 -5.07 2.63 13.49
N CYS A 82 -5.26 3.68 12.69
CA CYS A 82 -4.42 4.88 12.69
C CYS A 82 -2.94 4.61 12.35
N ILE A 83 -2.64 3.50 11.67
CA ILE A 83 -1.29 3.21 11.20
C ILE A 83 -0.97 4.20 10.07
N ALA A 84 0.18 4.86 10.16
CA ALA A 84 0.61 5.80 9.13
C ALA A 84 0.93 5.08 7.82
N LEU A 85 0.17 5.38 6.77
CA LEU A 85 0.43 4.92 5.42
C LEU A 85 1.28 5.93 4.66
N GLU A 86 2.09 5.46 3.72
CA GLU A 86 2.88 6.28 2.83
C GLU A 86 2.55 5.97 1.37
N ALA A 87 2.26 7.03 0.62
CA ALA A 87 1.99 6.94 -0.80
C ALA A 87 2.84 7.89 -1.63
N TRP A 88 3.00 7.59 -2.92
CA TRP A 88 3.59 8.48 -3.90
C TRP A 88 2.50 9.00 -4.83
N LEU A 89 2.37 10.32 -4.88
CA LEU A 89 1.55 11.03 -5.85
C LEU A 89 2.42 11.41 -7.05
N ILE A 90 2.04 10.93 -8.23
CA ILE A 90 2.70 11.26 -9.51
C ILE A 90 1.67 11.99 -10.35
N SER A 91 2.00 13.20 -10.80
CA SER A 91 1.13 14.01 -11.64
C SER A 91 1.09 13.47 -13.07
N ALA A 92 -0.03 13.65 -13.76
CA ALA A 92 -0.20 13.35 -15.18
C ALA A 92 0.81 14.13 -16.05
N ALA A 93 1.18 13.56 -17.20
CA ALA A 93 1.98 14.26 -18.21
C ALA A 93 1.24 15.45 -18.84
N THR A 94 -0.09 15.46 -18.75
CA THR A 94 -0.96 16.47 -19.36
C THR A 94 -1.72 17.26 -18.30
N SER A 95 -1.93 18.56 -18.55
CA SER A 95 -2.81 19.42 -17.75
C SER A 95 -3.95 19.97 -18.63
N PRO A 96 -5.23 19.85 -18.23
CA PRO A 96 -5.70 19.19 -17.01
C PRO A 96 -5.56 17.66 -17.08
N THR A 97 -5.47 17.03 -15.90
CA THR A 97 -5.47 15.56 -15.76
C THR A 97 -6.83 14.97 -16.16
N LYS A 98 -6.84 13.72 -16.64
CA LYS A 98 -8.09 12.97 -16.93
C LYS A 98 -8.78 12.45 -15.67
N GLY A 99 -8.06 12.41 -14.56
CA GLY A 99 -8.53 11.89 -13.28
C GLY A 99 -7.39 11.27 -12.50
N MET A 100 -7.73 10.58 -11.41
CA MET A 100 -6.76 9.94 -10.52
C MET A 100 -6.96 8.43 -10.49
N VAL A 101 -5.86 7.69 -10.59
CA VAL A 101 -5.82 6.23 -10.44
C VAL A 101 -5.09 5.90 -9.14
N VAL A 102 -5.74 5.17 -8.24
CA VAL A 102 -5.13 4.70 -7.00
C VAL A 102 -4.63 3.28 -7.20
N LEU A 103 -3.33 3.05 -6.97
CA LEU A 103 -2.64 1.79 -7.22
C LEU A 103 -2.21 1.14 -5.91
N PHE A 104 -2.48 -0.16 -5.78
CA PHE A 104 -2.15 -0.97 -4.62
C PHE A 104 -1.32 -2.19 -5.01
N HIS A 105 -0.35 -2.55 -4.18
CA HIS A 105 0.54 -3.66 -4.44
C HIS A 105 -0.04 -4.99 -3.93
N GLY A 106 0.51 -6.11 -4.42
CA GLY A 106 0.16 -7.44 -3.95
C GLY A 106 0.82 -7.82 -2.62
N TYR A 107 0.47 -9.00 -2.11
CA TYR A 107 1.03 -9.56 -0.87
C TYR A 107 2.56 -9.73 -0.95
N GLY A 108 3.26 -9.26 0.08
CA GLY A 108 4.72 -9.38 0.20
C GLY A 108 5.51 -8.53 -0.82
N ALA A 109 4.86 -7.56 -1.46
CA ALA A 109 5.46 -6.55 -2.31
C ALA A 109 5.29 -5.16 -1.68
N SER A 110 5.81 -4.14 -2.35
CA SER A 110 5.58 -2.73 -2.02
C SER A 110 5.19 -1.94 -3.26
N LYS A 111 4.85 -0.67 -3.08
CA LYS A 111 4.42 0.25 -4.12
C LYS A 111 5.45 0.45 -5.24
N GLU A 112 6.74 0.15 -5.01
CA GLU A 112 7.74 0.15 -6.08
C GLU A 112 7.41 -0.81 -7.23
N SER A 113 6.70 -1.91 -6.94
CA SER A 113 6.29 -2.89 -7.94
C SER A 113 5.29 -2.31 -8.96
N LEU A 114 4.70 -1.16 -8.63
CA LEU A 114 3.69 -0.46 -9.42
C LEU A 114 4.27 0.69 -10.25
N LEU A 115 5.59 0.89 -10.26
CA LEU A 115 6.22 1.99 -11.01
C LEU A 115 5.99 1.88 -12.53
N ALA A 116 6.00 0.66 -13.08
CA ALA A 116 5.72 0.44 -14.49
C ALA A 116 4.29 0.86 -14.89
N PRO A 117 3.21 0.35 -14.24
CA PRO A 117 1.86 0.82 -14.56
C PRO A 117 1.67 2.31 -14.24
N ALA A 118 2.34 2.85 -13.23
CA ALA A 118 2.29 4.28 -12.92
C ALA A 118 2.83 5.15 -14.07
N ALA A 119 3.95 4.74 -14.68
CA ALA A 119 4.52 5.44 -15.84
C ALA A 119 3.56 5.42 -17.04
N GLU A 120 2.87 4.30 -17.28
CA GLU A 120 1.86 4.19 -18.34
C GLU A 120 0.68 5.14 -18.10
N PHE A 121 0.13 5.16 -16.88
CA PHE A 121 -0.96 6.08 -16.53
C PHE A 121 -0.55 7.55 -16.62
N HIS A 122 0.67 7.87 -16.18
CA HIS A 122 1.25 9.21 -16.33
C HIS A 122 1.27 9.63 -17.81
N ALA A 123 1.80 8.78 -18.70
CA ALA A 123 1.86 9.04 -20.13
C ALA A 123 0.47 9.14 -20.77
N LEU A 124 -0.50 8.39 -20.27
CA LEU A 124 -1.91 8.45 -20.68
C LEU A 124 -2.65 9.68 -20.16
N GLY A 125 -2.03 10.51 -19.32
CA GLY A 125 -2.61 11.76 -18.80
C GLY A 125 -3.43 11.60 -17.53
N TRP A 126 -3.14 10.59 -16.69
CA TRP A 126 -3.78 10.36 -15.40
C TRP A 126 -2.81 10.67 -14.25
N ASP A 127 -3.33 11.27 -13.18
CA ASP A 127 -2.61 11.31 -11.91
C ASP A 127 -2.62 9.91 -11.30
N THR A 128 -1.56 9.54 -10.60
CA THR A 128 -1.50 8.26 -9.91
C THR A 128 -1.13 8.42 -8.45
N LEU A 129 -1.80 7.65 -7.59
CA LEU A 129 -1.48 7.55 -6.18
C LEU A 129 -1.09 6.10 -5.85
N LEU A 130 0.20 5.87 -5.64
CA LEU A 130 0.75 4.55 -5.34
C LEU A 130 0.85 4.38 -3.84
N VAL A 131 0.11 3.44 -3.27
CA VAL A 131 -0.02 3.30 -1.82
C VAL A 131 0.68 2.05 -1.34
N ASP A 132 1.49 2.17 -0.27
CA ASP A 132 1.93 1.02 0.51
C ASP A 132 0.88 0.67 1.55
N PHE A 133 0.44 -0.59 1.60
CA PHE A 133 -0.35 -1.08 2.72
C PHE A 133 0.44 -1.06 4.02
N HIS A 134 -0.25 -1.04 5.17
CA HIS A 134 0.43 -1.20 6.44
C HIS A 134 1.28 -2.48 6.45
N GLY A 135 2.45 -2.40 7.09
CA GLY A 135 3.42 -3.51 7.08
C GLY A 135 4.28 -3.61 5.82
N SER A 136 4.11 -2.73 4.82
CA SER A 136 4.88 -2.78 3.56
C SER A 136 5.55 -1.45 3.23
N GLY A 137 6.69 -1.53 2.53
CA GLY A 137 7.42 -0.40 1.95
C GLY A 137 7.71 0.72 2.96
N GLY A 138 7.15 1.91 2.71
CA GLY A 138 7.29 3.11 3.56
C GLY A 138 6.21 3.26 4.63
N SER A 139 5.12 2.49 4.57
CA SER A 139 4.02 2.54 5.54
C SER A 139 4.42 1.90 6.87
N ALA A 140 3.89 2.36 8.00
CA ALA A 140 4.17 1.78 9.31
C ALA A 140 3.53 0.38 9.49
N GLY A 141 3.89 -0.32 10.57
CA GLY A 141 3.37 -1.66 10.89
C GLY A 141 4.30 -2.81 10.47
N ALA A 142 3.94 -4.02 10.88
CA ALA A 142 4.71 -5.25 10.63
C ALA A 142 3.79 -6.48 10.45
N THR A 143 2.52 -6.25 10.14
CA THR A 143 1.51 -7.30 9.95
C THR A 143 0.74 -7.02 8.69
N THR A 144 0.10 -8.06 8.16
CA THR A 144 -0.90 -7.97 7.11
C THR A 144 -2.03 -8.92 7.47
N SER A 145 -3.24 -8.55 7.09
CA SER A 145 -4.41 -9.42 7.22
C SER A 145 -4.90 -9.96 5.88
N VAL A 146 -4.10 -9.76 4.82
CA VAL A 146 -4.36 -10.24 3.45
C VAL A 146 -5.72 -9.77 2.95
N GLY A 147 -6.04 -8.49 3.18
CA GLY A 147 -7.19 -7.81 2.60
C GLY A 147 -8.26 -7.35 3.58
N TRP A 148 -8.28 -7.85 4.82
CA TRP A 148 -9.33 -7.49 5.78
C TRP A 148 -9.16 -6.06 6.33
N GLU A 149 -8.06 -5.79 7.01
CA GLU A 149 -7.65 -4.47 7.50
C GLU A 149 -7.19 -3.58 6.34
N GLU A 150 -6.58 -4.17 5.30
CA GLU A 150 -6.17 -3.43 4.10
C GLU A 150 -7.36 -2.82 3.35
N ALA A 151 -8.59 -3.35 3.48
CA ALA A 151 -9.78 -2.69 2.94
C ALA A 151 -10.00 -1.29 3.52
N GLU A 152 -9.67 -1.10 4.81
CA GLU A 152 -9.75 0.20 5.46
C GLU A 152 -8.62 1.13 4.99
N ASP A 153 -7.43 0.59 4.69
CA ASP A 153 -6.35 1.35 4.04
C ASP A 153 -6.78 1.84 2.65
N VAL A 154 -7.45 1.01 1.85
CA VAL A 154 -8.02 1.41 0.54
C VAL A 154 -9.02 2.55 0.72
N ARG A 155 -9.92 2.44 1.71
CA ARG A 155 -10.90 3.48 2.02
C ARG A 155 -10.22 4.81 2.38
N ALA A 156 -9.19 4.76 3.23
CA ALA A 156 -8.43 5.94 3.63
C ALA A 156 -7.68 6.57 2.44
N ALA A 157 -7.04 5.74 1.61
CA ALA A 157 -6.35 6.20 0.40
C ALA A 157 -7.30 6.85 -0.61
N PHE A 158 -8.51 6.31 -0.78
CA PHE A 158 -9.51 6.92 -1.65
C PHE A 158 -9.97 8.29 -1.13
N ALA A 159 -10.15 8.43 0.18
CA ALA A 159 -10.46 9.72 0.80
C ALA A 159 -9.32 10.75 0.59
N GLU A 160 -8.07 10.32 0.75
CA GLU A 160 -6.89 11.16 0.51
C GLU A 160 -6.76 11.58 -0.96
N ALA A 161 -7.00 10.65 -1.89
CA ALA A 161 -7.04 10.91 -3.33
C ALA A 161 -8.10 11.98 -3.70
N ALA A 162 -9.30 11.87 -3.12
CA ALA A 162 -10.36 12.84 -3.31
C ALA A 162 -9.98 14.22 -2.74
N ALA A 163 -9.40 14.27 -1.54
CA ALA A 163 -8.93 15.52 -0.93
C ALA A 163 -7.84 16.20 -1.78
N THR A 164 -6.91 15.42 -2.32
CA THR A 164 -5.84 15.92 -3.18
C THR A 164 -6.39 16.49 -4.49
N THR A 165 -7.35 15.81 -5.11
CA THR A 165 -8.01 16.28 -6.34
C THR A 165 -8.79 17.57 -6.11
N LEU A 166 -9.49 17.68 -4.97
CA LEU A 166 -10.21 18.89 -4.56
C LEU A 166 -9.24 20.07 -4.34
N ALA A 167 -8.13 19.84 -3.66
CA ALA A 167 -7.11 20.85 -3.41
C ALA A 167 -6.49 21.36 -4.73
N ALA A 168 -6.17 20.46 -5.67
CA ALA A 168 -5.67 20.82 -6.99
C ALA A 168 -6.68 21.64 -7.80
N THR A 169 -7.97 21.27 -7.73
CA THR A 169 -9.05 22.00 -8.41
C THR A 169 -9.25 23.41 -7.82
N ALA A 170 -9.23 23.54 -6.49
CA ALA A 170 -9.32 24.82 -5.82
C ALA A 170 -8.11 25.73 -6.12
N ALA A 171 -6.90 25.15 -6.20
CA ALA A 171 -5.69 25.86 -6.60
C ALA A 171 -5.75 26.36 -8.05
N CYS A 172 -6.34 25.58 -8.96
CA CYS A 172 -6.60 26.01 -10.34
C CYS A 172 -7.59 27.19 -10.38
N PHE A 173 -8.68 27.10 -9.62
CA PHE A 173 -9.70 28.16 -9.54
C PHE A 173 -9.13 29.48 -9.06
N THR A 174 -8.33 29.45 -7.99
CA THR A 174 -7.68 30.64 -7.42
C THR A 174 -6.60 31.25 -8.33
N ARG A 175 -5.96 30.46 -9.20
CA ARG A 175 -4.98 30.97 -10.18
C ARG A 175 -5.62 31.61 -11.41
N CYS A 176 -6.85 31.25 -11.77
CA CYS A 176 -7.57 31.86 -12.89
C CYS A 176 -8.03 33.29 -12.53
N SER A 177 -7.37 34.31 -13.09
CA SER A 177 -7.65 35.73 -12.78
C SER A 177 -9.10 36.12 -13.07
N THR A 178 -9.67 35.64 -14.19
CA THR A 178 -11.05 35.90 -14.60
C THR A 178 -12.09 35.30 -13.66
N LEU A 179 -11.85 34.11 -13.10
CA LEU A 179 -12.77 33.50 -12.13
C LEU A 179 -12.64 34.13 -10.73
N ARG A 180 -11.43 34.56 -10.36
CA ARG A 180 -11.15 35.28 -9.12
C ARG A 180 -11.92 36.59 -9.06
N ASP A 181 -11.91 37.36 -10.15
CA ASP A 181 -12.66 38.61 -10.27
C ASP A 181 -14.17 38.37 -10.23
N TRP A 182 -14.64 37.28 -10.83
CA TRP A 182 -16.06 36.90 -10.81
C TRP A 182 -16.54 36.51 -9.41
N PHE A 183 -15.75 35.72 -8.67
CA PHE A 183 -16.06 35.32 -7.30
C PHE A 183 -16.04 36.52 -6.34
N ALA A 184 -15.07 37.41 -6.49
CA ALA A 184 -15.02 38.66 -5.73
C ALA A 184 -16.27 39.53 -5.97
N LYS A 185 -16.73 39.59 -7.23
CA LYS A 185 -17.97 40.28 -7.61
C LYS A 185 -19.20 39.62 -7.00
N LEU A 186 -19.28 38.29 -7.03
CA LEU A 186 -20.39 37.52 -6.44
C LEU A 186 -20.50 37.74 -4.91
N MET A 187 -19.38 37.69 -4.21
CA MET A 187 -19.30 37.94 -2.76
C MET A 187 -19.64 39.40 -2.41
N SER A 188 -19.28 40.37 -3.25
CA SER A 188 -19.67 41.77 -3.06
C SER A 188 -21.17 42.01 -3.23
N MET A 189 -21.86 41.19 -4.04
CA MET A 189 -23.31 41.29 -4.25
C MET A 189 -24.10 40.65 -3.11
N THR A 190 -23.51 39.71 -2.36
CA THR A 190 -24.16 39.06 -1.21
C THR A 190 -24.03 39.85 0.10
N LEU A 191 -23.04 40.75 0.20
CA LEU A 191 -22.84 41.64 1.34
C LEU A 191 -23.53 43.00 1.20
N ALA A 192 -24.19 43.25 0.05
CA ALA A 192 -24.86 44.51 -0.27
C ALA A 192 -26.40 44.44 -0.18
N GLY A 193 -26.96 43.35 0.35
CA GLY A 193 -28.39 43.18 0.63
C GLY A 193 -28.61 42.78 2.09
#